data_AF-A0A1Q3QVK2-F1
#
_entry.id   AF-A0A1Q3QVK2-F1
#
_cell.length_a   1.000
_cell.length_b   1.000
_cell.length_c   1.000
_cell.angle_alpha   90.00
_cell.angle_beta   90.00
_cell.angle_gamma   90.00
#
_symmetry.space_group_name_H-M   'P 1'
#
loop_
_entity.id
_entity.type
_entity.pdbx_description
1 polymer ?
#
loop_
_entity_poly.entity_id
_entity_poly.type
_entity_poly.pdbx_seq_one_letter_code
_entity_poly.pdbx_strand_id
1 'polypeptide(L)'
;MPQSSQNAGTALILSAFRKSLPALLLCLMALPAARLLAAPKVHTVTLGPNRRVAYVPTDATPETKPDESSTLHIRALYVDDRQKEWTTGPLHDVTDRTFTVRRALRLNDALPSDSAPRWVWEPGPWLMVDRTTGHITALHLPDFDSTVSNVVWFRDYAAYCGIATTARGGLYAIVAQLGARRAVVQKQIGRWPQANHFIPVCQPAKWQRLPMRVTIQPTSGEATTYDVLGSSSLVEEGDNSDEN
;
A
#
# COMPACT_ATOMS: atom_id res chain seq x y z
N MET A 1 89.04 59.27 36.67
CA MET A 1 88.23 60.23 35.89
C MET A 1 87.58 59.47 34.74
N PRO A 2 86.31 59.78 34.39
CA PRO A 2 85.09 58.98 34.66
C PRO A 2 84.61 58.22 33.39
N GLN A 3 83.52 57.44 33.28
CA GLN A 3 82.15 57.37 33.83
C GLN A 3 81.67 55.90 33.70
N SER A 4 81.01 55.28 34.69
CA SER A 4 79.55 55.20 34.90
C SER A 4 78.69 54.92 33.66
N SER A 5 78.06 53.73 33.59
CA SER A 5 76.64 53.51 33.20
C SER A 5 76.30 52.00 33.22
N GLN A 6 75.57 51.51 34.23
CA GLN A 6 74.13 51.12 34.21
C GLN A 6 73.83 49.62 33.98
N ASN A 7 73.52 48.94 35.10
CA ASN A 7 72.36 48.10 35.43
C ASN A 7 71.65 47.19 34.39
N ALA A 8 71.51 45.94 34.87
CA ALA A 8 70.29 45.13 35.01
C ALA A 8 69.66 44.45 33.77
N GLY A 9 69.59 43.11 33.86
CA GLY A 9 68.81 42.27 32.95
C GLY A 9 68.86 40.80 33.36
N THR A 10 67.89 40.41 34.18
CA THR A 10 67.59 39.09 34.74
C THR A 10 67.14 38.07 33.68
N ALA A 11 67.57 36.80 33.80
CA ALA A 11 66.80 35.54 33.58
C ALA A 11 67.77 34.34 33.53
N LEU A 12 67.95 33.56 34.61
CA LEU A 12 67.16 32.39 35.06
C LEU A 12 67.10 31.20 34.08
N ILE A 13 67.85 30.16 34.49
CA ILE A 13 67.46 28.73 34.62
C ILE A 13 67.70 27.76 33.44
N LEU A 14 68.57 26.79 33.77
CA LEU A 14 68.79 25.48 33.15
C LEU A 14 67.49 24.70 32.92
N SER A 15 67.47 23.86 31.88
CA SER A 15 67.53 22.39 32.02
C SER A 15 66.91 21.65 30.83
N ALA A 16 67.57 20.56 30.46
CA ALA A 16 67.17 19.62 29.45
C ALA A 16 65.99 18.75 29.91
N PHE A 17 64.99 18.53 29.03
CA PHE A 17 64.03 17.42 29.12
C PHE A 17 63.70 16.95 27.71
N ARG A 18 64.31 15.83 27.27
CA ARG A 18 63.77 14.46 27.29
C ARG A 18 62.53 14.27 26.39
N LYS A 19 62.80 13.58 25.27
CA LYS A 19 61.86 12.96 24.34
C LYS A 19 60.98 11.95 25.08
N SER A 20 59.68 12.22 25.24
CA SER A 20 58.67 11.17 25.45
C SER A 20 57.26 11.76 25.41
N LEU A 21 56.64 11.82 24.23
CA LEU A 21 55.17 11.83 24.13
C LEU A 21 54.75 11.46 22.69
N PRO A 22 54.53 10.17 22.40
CA PRO A 22 53.37 9.83 21.58
C PRO A 22 52.74 8.52 22.09
N ALA A 23 52.23 8.51 23.31
CA ALA A 23 51.51 7.33 23.83
C ALA A 23 50.07 7.63 24.26
N LEU A 24 49.71 8.90 24.49
CA LEU A 24 48.38 9.25 25.00
C LEU A 24 47.33 9.46 23.90
N LEU A 25 47.74 9.71 22.65
CA LEU A 25 46.81 9.98 21.54
C LEU A 25 46.26 8.70 20.88
N LEU A 26 46.86 7.53 21.14
CA LEU A 26 46.45 6.26 20.52
C LEU A 26 45.37 5.51 21.32
N CYS A 27 45.13 5.88 22.58
CA CYS A 27 44.12 5.22 23.43
C CYS A 27 42.69 5.73 23.22
N LEU A 28 42.47 6.88 22.58
CA LEU A 28 41.12 7.40 22.31
C LEU A 28 40.44 6.77 21.07
N MET A 29 41.19 6.07 20.22
CA MET A 29 40.66 5.45 18.99
C MET A 29 40.21 3.99 19.18
N ALA A 30 40.30 3.44 20.40
CA ALA A 30 39.98 2.05 20.71
C ALA A 30 38.73 1.88 21.59
N LEU A 31 37.85 2.89 21.65
CA LEU A 31 36.50 2.71 22.18
C LEU A 31 35.64 2.11 21.05
N PRO A 32 35.27 0.82 21.09
CA PRO A 32 34.23 0.33 20.21
C PRO A 32 32.99 1.16 20.50
N ALA A 33 32.55 1.94 19.52
CA ALA A 33 31.24 2.58 19.57
C ALA A 33 30.21 1.46 19.61
N ALA A 34 29.90 0.99 20.82
CA ALA A 34 28.80 0.10 21.09
C ALA A 34 27.55 0.84 20.62
N ARG A 35 27.11 0.54 19.40
CA ARG A 35 25.82 1.00 18.91
C ARG A 35 24.79 0.31 19.79
N LEU A 36 24.31 1.02 20.80
CA LEU A 36 23.11 0.67 21.52
C LEU A 36 21.99 0.66 20.47
N LEU A 37 21.71 -0.50 19.88
CA LEU A 37 20.50 -0.68 19.10
C LEU A 37 19.34 -0.53 20.08
N ALA A 38 18.59 0.56 19.94
CA ALA A 38 17.33 0.73 20.64
C ALA A 38 16.46 -0.51 20.36
N ALA A 39 15.87 -1.09 21.41
CA ALA A 39 14.98 -2.22 21.25
C ALA A 39 13.88 -1.86 20.24
N PRO A 40 13.56 -2.73 19.28
CA PRO A 40 12.54 -2.44 18.28
C PRO A 40 11.22 -2.13 19.01
N LYS A 41 10.65 -0.96 18.72
CA LYS A 41 9.37 -0.56 19.29
C LYS A 41 8.31 -1.52 18.73
N VAL A 42 7.75 -2.35 19.60
CA VAL A 42 6.66 -3.25 19.23
C VAL A 42 5.40 -2.39 19.07
N HIS A 43 4.82 -2.42 17.88
CA HIS A 43 3.56 -1.74 17.62
C HIS A 43 2.40 -2.71 17.78
N THR A 44 1.26 -2.21 18.26
CA THR A 44 0.03 -2.99 18.38
C THR A 44 -0.95 -2.51 17.32
N VAL A 45 -1.33 -3.41 16.40
CA VAL A 45 -2.32 -3.13 15.35
C VAL A 45 -3.65 -3.81 15.69
N THR A 46 -4.72 -3.03 15.77
CA THR A 46 -6.06 -3.55 16.07
C THR A 46 -7.13 -2.95 15.16
N LEU A 47 -8.21 -3.70 14.97
CA LEU A 47 -9.40 -3.24 14.26
C LEU A 47 -10.51 -3.01 15.27
N GLY A 48 -11.16 -1.85 15.17
CA GLY A 48 -12.31 -1.50 15.99
C GLY A 48 -13.57 -2.27 15.60
N PRO A 49 -14.69 -2.01 16.31
CA PRO A 49 -15.98 -2.61 15.99
C PRO A 49 -16.48 -2.20 14.60
N ASN A 50 -17.24 -3.09 13.96
CA ASN A 50 -17.86 -2.82 12.67
C ASN A 50 -19.10 -1.92 12.85
N ARG A 51 -19.21 -0.87 12.03
CA ARG A 51 -20.37 0.04 11.99
C ARG A 51 -20.92 0.15 10.58
N ARG A 52 -22.23 0.29 10.45
CA ARG A 52 -22.90 0.58 9.17
C ARG A 52 -22.94 2.08 8.94
N VAL A 53 -22.58 2.51 7.74
CA VAL A 53 -22.73 3.91 7.28
C VAL A 53 -23.42 3.93 5.92
N ALA A 54 -24.07 5.04 5.61
CA ALA A 54 -24.65 5.24 4.28
C ALA A 54 -23.55 5.32 3.22
N TYR A 55 -23.76 4.62 2.11
CA TYR A 55 -22.96 4.68 0.89
C TYR A 55 -23.86 5.16 -0.23
N VAL A 56 -23.40 6.16 -0.97
CA VAL A 56 -24.07 6.63 -2.18
C VAL A 56 -23.12 6.32 -3.32
N PRO A 57 -23.46 5.40 -4.23
CA PRO A 57 -22.67 5.17 -5.44
C PRO A 57 -22.48 6.48 -6.21
N THR A 58 -21.30 6.69 -6.79
CA THR A 58 -20.94 7.95 -7.47
C THR A 58 -21.82 8.22 -8.70
N ASP A 59 -22.46 7.20 -9.24
CA ASP A 59 -23.41 7.24 -10.36
C ASP A 59 -24.89 7.36 -9.93
N ALA A 60 -25.17 7.39 -8.62
CA ALA A 60 -26.52 7.52 -8.11
C ALA A 60 -27.09 8.94 -8.34
N THR A 61 -28.25 9.01 -8.99
CA THR A 61 -29.00 10.26 -9.13
C THR A 61 -29.65 10.66 -7.79
N PRO A 62 -29.95 11.95 -7.55
CA PRO A 62 -30.59 12.40 -6.31
C PRO A 62 -31.93 11.71 -5.97
N GLU A 63 -32.57 11.07 -6.95
CA GLU A 63 -33.84 10.36 -6.81
C GLU A 63 -33.67 8.86 -6.50
N THR A 64 -32.44 8.35 -6.54
CA THR A 64 -32.12 6.96 -6.20
C THR A 64 -32.25 6.78 -4.69
N LYS A 65 -33.35 6.16 -4.25
CA LYS A 65 -33.55 5.83 -2.83
C LYS A 65 -32.45 4.89 -2.35
N PRO A 66 -31.82 5.15 -1.19
CA PRO A 66 -30.85 4.22 -0.63
C PRO A 66 -31.56 2.93 -0.24
N ASP A 67 -31.30 1.86 -0.96
CA ASP A 67 -31.71 0.50 -0.61
C ASP A 67 -30.68 -0.15 0.31
N GLU A 68 -30.90 -1.39 0.75
CA GLU A 68 -29.97 -2.10 1.65
C GLU A 68 -28.55 -2.26 1.04
N SER A 69 -28.45 -2.20 -0.29
CA SER A 69 -27.19 -2.18 -1.05
C SER A 69 -26.40 -0.86 -0.90
N SER A 70 -27.03 0.17 -0.33
CA SER A 70 -26.48 1.51 -0.06
C SER A 70 -25.86 1.62 1.35
N THR A 71 -25.35 0.52 1.90
CA THR A 71 -24.70 0.51 3.22
C THR A 71 -23.25 0.00 3.14
N LEU A 72 -22.32 0.76 3.73
CA LEU A 72 -20.92 0.37 3.85
C LEU A 72 -20.62 -0.02 5.30
N HIS A 73 -20.04 -1.20 5.48
CA HIS A 73 -19.53 -1.67 6.76
C HIS A 73 -18.11 -1.15 6.96
N ILE A 74 -17.89 -0.30 7.95
CA ILE A 74 -16.58 0.29 8.22
C ILE A 74 -16.11 0.01 9.65
N ARG A 75 -14.80 -0.02 9.83
CA ARG A 75 -14.14 -0.15 11.13
C ARG A 75 -12.84 0.63 11.15
N ALA A 76 -12.50 1.19 12.31
CA ALA A 76 -11.27 1.91 12.51
C ALA A 76 -10.08 0.94 12.58
N LEU A 77 -8.98 1.28 11.92
CA LEU A 77 -7.68 0.63 12.07
C LEU A 77 -6.84 1.48 13.03
N TYR A 78 -6.42 0.87 14.14
CA TYR A 78 -5.60 1.50 15.17
C TYR A 78 -4.17 0.98 15.10
N VAL A 79 -3.22 1.88 15.38
CA VAL A 79 -1.81 1.55 15.66
C VAL A 79 -1.42 2.25 16.95
N ASP A 80 -1.06 1.48 17.97
CA ASP A 80 -0.78 1.96 19.34
C ASP A 80 -1.93 2.83 19.88
N ASP A 81 -3.15 2.30 19.80
CA ASP A 81 -4.40 2.97 20.24
C ASP A 81 -4.76 4.27 19.52
N ARG A 82 -4.00 4.63 18.47
CA ARG A 82 -4.30 5.79 17.61
C ARG A 82 -4.99 5.33 16.34
N GLN A 83 -6.18 5.85 16.08
CA GLN A 83 -6.88 5.61 14.82
C GLN A 83 -6.03 6.18 13.68
N LYS A 84 -5.64 5.31 12.75
CA LYS A 84 -4.86 5.67 11.56
C LYS A 84 -5.71 5.74 10.32
N GLU A 85 -6.58 4.75 10.12
CA GLU A 85 -7.38 4.62 8.91
C GLU A 85 -8.79 4.14 9.23
N TRP A 86 -9.71 4.39 8.30
CA TRP A 86 -10.96 3.66 8.22
C TRP A 86 -10.83 2.55 7.18
N THR A 87 -11.43 1.40 7.46
CA THR A 87 -11.34 0.20 6.61
C THR A 87 -12.71 -0.41 6.41
N THR A 88 -12.87 -1.20 5.35
CA THR A 88 -14.10 -1.92 5.01
C THR A 88 -13.80 -3.34 4.51
N GLY A 89 -14.82 -4.21 4.48
CA GLY A 89 -14.71 -5.58 4.01
C GLY A 89 -13.90 -6.50 4.94
N PRO A 90 -13.66 -7.76 4.58
CA PRO A 90 -12.77 -8.65 5.33
C PRO A 90 -11.30 -8.22 5.20
N LEU A 91 -10.47 -8.63 6.16
CA LEU A 91 -9.01 -8.60 5.99
C LEU A 91 -8.55 -9.89 5.30
N HIS A 92 -7.44 -9.82 4.56
CA HIS A 92 -6.79 -10.97 3.97
C HIS A 92 -5.36 -11.09 4.48
N ASP A 93 -5.05 -12.17 5.18
CA ASP A 93 -3.69 -12.42 5.67
C ASP A 93 -2.80 -12.89 4.50
N VAL A 94 -1.77 -12.09 4.20
CA VAL A 94 -0.74 -12.44 3.21
C VAL A 94 0.33 -13.28 3.88
N THR A 95 0.73 -12.88 5.08
CA THR A 95 1.61 -13.62 5.99
C THR A 95 1.11 -13.43 7.42
N ASP A 96 1.69 -14.15 8.39
CA ASP A 96 1.38 -13.96 9.81
C ASP A 96 1.67 -12.53 10.29
N ARG A 97 2.55 -11.80 9.59
CA ARG A 97 2.97 -10.43 9.90
C ARG A 97 2.20 -9.38 9.12
N THR A 98 1.67 -9.71 7.94
CA THR A 98 1.11 -8.73 7.01
C THR A 98 -0.26 -9.14 6.49
N PHE A 99 -1.18 -8.19 6.46
CA PHE A 99 -2.51 -8.39 5.90
C PHE A 99 -2.88 -7.25 4.96
N THR A 100 -3.79 -7.52 4.02
CA THR A 100 -4.41 -6.50 3.20
C THR A 100 -5.84 -6.24 3.65
N VAL A 101 -6.26 -4.98 3.54
CA VAL A 101 -7.62 -4.56 3.86
C VAL A 101 -8.01 -3.38 3.00
N ARG A 102 -9.28 -3.27 2.64
CA ARG A 102 -9.76 -2.15 1.84
C ARG A 102 -9.90 -0.91 2.71
N ARG A 103 -9.38 0.23 2.26
CA ARG A 103 -9.59 1.53 2.92
C ARG A 103 -11.05 1.96 2.73
N ALA A 104 -11.60 2.63 3.73
CA ALA A 104 -12.83 3.40 3.60
C ALA A 104 -12.49 4.89 3.74
N LEU A 105 -12.92 5.70 2.80
CA LEU A 105 -12.66 7.13 2.77
C LEU A 105 -13.90 7.89 3.21
N ARG A 106 -13.71 8.98 3.95
CA ARG A 106 -14.76 9.95 4.26
C ARG A 106 -14.42 11.24 3.56
N LEU A 107 -15.10 11.53 2.46
CA LEU A 107 -14.80 12.64 1.57
C LEU A 107 -15.83 13.75 1.72
N ASN A 108 -15.40 15.00 1.55
CA ASN A 108 -16.31 16.13 1.44
C ASN A 108 -16.66 16.32 -0.04
N ASP A 109 -17.90 15.97 -0.37
CA ASP A 109 -18.51 16.04 -1.71
C ASP A 109 -19.31 17.35 -1.91
N ALA A 110 -19.05 18.38 -1.09
CA ALA A 110 -19.67 19.68 -1.28
C ALA A 110 -19.07 20.39 -2.51
N LEU A 111 -19.94 20.92 -3.37
CA LEU A 111 -19.54 21.81 -4.44
C LEU A 111 -19.07 23.16 -3.86
N PRO A 112 -18.23 23.92 -4.58
CA PRO A 112 -17.79 25.24 -4.10
C PRO A 112 -18.93 26.24 -3.81
N SER A 113 -20.11 26.03 -4.41
CA SER A 113 -21.32 26.84 -4.19
C SER A 113 -22.16 26.43 -2.98
N ASP A 114 -21.88 25.25 -2.39
CA ASP A 114 -22.70 24.73 -1.31
C ASP A 114 -22.38 25.45 0.00
N SER A 115 -23.42 25.75 0.78
CA SER A 115 -23.29 26.47 2.05
C SER A 115 -22.83 25.61 3.22
N ALA A 116 -22.77 24.28 3.05
CA ALA A 116 -22.40 23.33 4.09
C ALA A 116 -21.63 22.12 3.51
N PRO A 117 -20.73 21.51 4.30
CA PRO A 117 -20.00 20.32 3.87
C PRO A 117 -20.91 19.09 3.74
N ARG A 118 -20.68 18.29 2.70
CA ARG A 118 -21.41 17.05 2.44
C ARG A 118 -20.46 15.87 2.59
N TRP A 119 -20.54 15.16 3.71
CA TRP A 119 -19.64 14.03 3.97
C TRP A 119 -20.20 12.72 3.41
N VAL A 120 -19.48 12.09 2.50
CA VAL A 120 -19.82 10.79 1.90
C VAL A 120 -18.76 9.76 2.28
N TRP A 121 -19.18 8.51 2.49
CA TRP A 121 -18.28 7.38 2.68
C TRP A 121 -18.12 6.63 1.38
N GLU A 122 -16.91 6.27 1.00
CA GLU A 122 -16.64 5.52 -0.23
C GLU A 122 -15.54 4.46 -0.02
N PRO A 123 -15.58 3.34 -0.76
CA PRO A 123 -14.48 2.40 -0.79
C PRO A 123 -13.25 3.02 -1.46
N GLY A 124 -12.13 3.03 -0.74
CA GLY A 124 -10.85 3.54 -1.22
C GLY A 124 -9.92 2.44 -1.76
N PRO A 125 -8.62 2.77 -1.93
CA PRO A 125 -7.61 1.81 -2.36
C PRO A 125 -7.39 0.72 -1.31
N TRP A 126 -6.75 -0.37 -1.72
CA TRP A 126 -6.31 -1.40 -0.80
C TRP A 126 -5.09 -0.94 0.01
N LEU A 127 -5.01 -1.39 1.25
CA LEU A 127 -3.89 -1.16 2.16
C LEU A 127 -3.18 -2.48 2.41
N MET A 128 -1.86 -2.43 2.60
CA MET A 128 -1.07 -3.47 3.25
C MET A 128 -0.62 -2.96 4.61
N VAL A 129 -0.82 -3.77 5.65
CA VAL A 129 -0.54 -3.42 7.04
C VAL A 129 0.43 -4.44 7.62
N ASP A 130 1.54 -3.95 8.17
CA ASP A 130 2.47 -4.75 8.96
C ASP A 130 2.10 -4.68 10.44
N ARG A 131 1.70 -5.83 11.01
CA ARG A 131 1.24 -5.97 12.39
C ARG A 131 2.33 -5.65 13.42
N THR A 132 3.60 -5.79 13.06
CA THR A 132 4.73 -5.64 13.99
C THR A 132 5.31 -4.23 13.99
N THR A 133 5.38 -3.59 12.82
CA THR A 133 5.90 -2.22 12.68
C THR A 133 4.80 -1.16 12.72
N GLY A 134 3.53 -1.57 12.62
CA GLY A 134 2.41 -0.66 12.49
C GLY A 134 2.42 0.13 11.16
N HIS A 135 3.27 -0.27 10.21
CA HIS A 135 3.40 0.42 8.93
C HIS A 135 2.20 0.11 8.04
N ILE A 136 1.57 1.15 7.52
CA ILE A 136 0.41 1.08 6.64
C ILE A 136 0.83 1.65 5.29
N THR A 137 0.71 0.87 4.22
CA THR A 137 1.08 1.27 2.87
C THR A 137 -0.11 1.11 1.95
N ALA A 138 -0.43 2.15 1.18
CA ALA A 138 -1.41 2.03 0.10
C ALA A 138 -0.86 1.15 -1.02
N LEU A 139 -1.64 0.14 -1.42
CA LEU A 139 -1.26 -0.77 -2.49
C LEU A 139 -1.56 -0.15 -3.85
N HIS A 140 -0.58 -0.22 -4.73
CA HIS A 140 -0.77 0.10 -6.13
C HIS A 140 -1.19 -1.16 -6.89
N LEU A 141 -2.47 -1.25 -7.20
CA LEU A 141 -3.03 -2.31 -8.04
C LEU A 141 -3.25 -1.75 -9.46
N PRO A 142 -2.58 -2.29 -10.49
CA PRO A 142 -2.69 -1.80 -11.86
C PRO A 142 -4.14 -1.71 -12.34
N ASP A 143 -4.53 -0.57 -12.92
CA ASP A 143 -5.87 -0.33 -13.50
C ASP A 143 -7.06 -0.62 -12.55
N PHE A 144 -6.83 -0.74 -11.24
CA PHE A 144 -7.89 -1.04 -10.28
C PHE A 144 -8.72 0.20 -10.01
N ASP A 145 -10.04 0.06 -10.16
CA ASP A 145 -11.02 1.06 -9.78
C ASP A 145 -11.90 0.54 -8.64
N SER A 146 -11.94 1.26 -7.52
CA SER A 146 -12.67 0.87 -6.33
C SER A 146 -14.18 1.10 -6.42
N THR A 147 -14.67 1.86 -7.39
CA THR A 147 -16.10 2.12 -7.56
C THR A 147 -16.78 0.98 -8.32
N VAL A 148 -16.09 0.38 -9.29
CA VAL A 148 -16.67 -0.61 -10.20
C VAL A 148 -16.08 -2.02 -10.08
N SER A 149 -15.00 -2.22 -9.31
CA SER A 149 -14.32 -3.51 -9.20
C SER A 149 -14.10 -3.97 -7.75
N ASN A 150 -14.04 -5.29 -7.57
CA ASN A 150 -13.73 -5.94 -6.31
C ASN A 150 -12.54 -6.88 -6.48
N VAL A 151 -11.70 -6.96 -5.45
CA VAL A 151 -10.50 -7.81 -5.44
C VAL A 151 -10.77 -9.08 -4.66
N VAL A 152 -10.41 -10.21 -5.25
CA VAL A 152 -10.36 -11.50 -4.57
C VAL A 152 -8.91 -11.92 -4.39
N TRP A 153 -8.54 -12.15 -3.13
CA TRP A 153 -7.16 -12.44 -2.74
C TRP A 153 -6.89 -13.93 -2.64
N PHE A 154 -5.65 -14.32 -2.97
CA PHE A 154 -5.08 -15.63 -2.66
C PHE A 154 -3.58 -15.48 -2.44
N ARG A 155 -3.08 -15.82 -1.25
CA ARG A 155 -1.68 -15.59 -0.85
C ARG A 155 -1.30 -14.11 -1.05
N ASP A 156 -0.30 -13.82 -1.86
CA ASP A 156 0.18 -12.50 -2.26
C ASP A 156 -0.38 -12.05 -3.62
N TYR A 157 -1.40 -12.73 -4.16
CA TYR A 157 -2.04 -12.38 -5.42
C TYR A 157 -3.41 -11.74 -5.23
N ALA A 158 -3.69 -10.74 -6.05
CA ALA A 158 -4.96 -10.06 -6.18
C ALA A 158 -5.52 -10.32 -7.59
N ALA A 159 -6.72 -10.90 -7.68
CA ALA A 159 -7.44 -11.04 -8.94
C ALA A 159 -8.67 -10.11 -8.95
N TYR A 160 -8.82 -9.37 -10.04
CA TYR A 160 -9.88 -8.40 -10.23
C TYR A 160 -10.01 -8.02 -11.71
N CYS A 161 -11.03 -7.23 -12.02
CA CYS A 161 -11.11 -6.57 -13.32
C CYS A 161 -10.64 -5.12 -13.23
N GLY A 162 -9.69 -4.76 -14.07
CA GLY A 162 -9.20 -3.40 -14.19
C GLY A 162 -9.82 -2.66 -15.37
N ILE A 163 -9.83 -1.35 -15.30
CA ILE A 163 -10.30 -0.47 -16.37
C ILE A 163 -9.14 0.40 -16.84
N ALA A 164 -8.83 0.37 -18.13
CA ALA A 164 -7.86 1.30 -18.68
C ALA A 164 -8.53 2.65 -18.95
N THR A 165 -7.93 3.71 -18.43
CA THR A 165 -8.34 5.10 -18.68
C THR A 165 -7.61 5.73 -19.87
N THR A 166 -6.79 4.94 -20.58
CA THR A 166 -6.09 5.40 -21.79
C THR A 166 -7.06 5.66 -22.95
N ALA A 167 -6.62 6.39 -23.98
CA ALA A 167 -7.46 6.71 -25.15
C ALA A 167 -8.05 5.49 -25.88
N ARG A 168 -7.46 4.30 -25.74
CA ARG A 168 -7.99 3.05 -26.31
C ARG A 168 -9.02 2.37 -25.39
N GLY A 169 -9.05 2.76 -24.12
CA GLY A 169 -9.89 2.15 -23.09
C GLY A 169 -9.64 0.66 -22.92
N GLY A 170 -10.61 -0.03 -22.32
CA GLY A 170 -10.65 -1.47 -22.20
C GLY A 170 -10.92 -1.97 -20.78
N LEU A 171 -11.65 -3.08 -20.70
CA LEU A 171 -11.85 -3.86 -19.49
C LEU A 171 -10.84 -5.01 -19.50
N TYR A 172 -10.10 -5.19 -18.42
CA TYR A 172 -9.00 -6.15 -18.33
C TYR A 172 -9.22 -7.14 -17.19
N ALA A 173 -8.94 -8.41 -17.44
CA ALA A 173 -8.70 -9.39 -16.39
C ALA A 173 -7.27 -9.19 -15.85
N ILE A 174 -7.16 -8.90 -14.56
CA ILE A 174 -5.88 -8.59 -13.93
C ILE A 174 -5.60 -9.54 -12.77
N VAL A 175 -4.39 -10.06 -12.75
CA VAL A 175 -3.80 -10.76 -11.61
C VAL A 175 -2.53 -10.04 -11.22
N ALA A 176 -2.57 -9.32 -10.11
CA ALA A 176 -1.42 -8.60 -9.57
C ALA A 176 -0.77 -9.40 -8.44
N GLN A 177 0.56 -9.41 -8.40
CA GLN A 177 1.32 -9.94 -7.27
C GLN A 177 1.84 -8.78 -6.42
N LEU A 178 1.69 -8.87 -5.10
CA LEU A 178 2.19 -7.85 -4.19
C LEU A 178 3.71 -7.69 -4.33
N GLY A 179 4.17 -6.44 -4.45
CA GLY A 179 5.59 -6.12 -4.63
C GLY A 179 6.12 -6.30 -6.06
N ALA A 180 5.35 -6.90 -6.97
CA ALA A 180 5.71 -6.96 -8.38
C ALA A 180 5.44 -5.62 -9.09
N ARG A 181 6.31 -5.26 -10.04
CA ARG A 181 6.14 -4.01 -10.82
C ARG A 181 5.06 -4.11 -11.90
N ARG A 182 4.71 -5.32 -12.32
CA ARG A 182 3.73 -5.59 -13.40
C ARG A 182 2.77 -6.68 -12.94
N ALA A 183 1.56 -6.66 -13.47
CA ALA A 183 0.61 -7.74 -13.29
C ALA A 183 1.14 -9.03 -13.93
N VAL A 184 0.85 -10.17 -13.30
CA VAL A 184 1.17 -11.52 -13.79
C VAL A 184 0.23 -11.90 -14.93
N VAL A 185 -1.02 -11.42 -14.88
CA VAL A 185 -2.00 -11.51 -15.95
C VAL A 185 -2.55 -10.11 -16.18
N GLN A 186 -2.57 -9.68 -17.44
CA GLN A 186 -3.27 -8.47 -17.89
C GLN A 186 -3.79 -8.75 -19.29
N LYS A 187 -5.07 -9.12 -19.40
CA LYS A 187 -5.70 -9.50 -20.66
C LYS A 187 -6.97 -8.70 -20.86
N GLN A 188 -7.13 -8.10 -22.04
CA GLN A 188 -8.34 -7.36 -22.35
C GLN A 188 -9.49 -8.35 -22.57
N ILE A 189 -10.55 -8.20 -21.79
CA ILE A 189 -11.75 -9.06 -21.81
C ILE A 189 -13.00 -8.31 -22.27
N GLY A 190 -12.88 -7.00 -22.54
CA GLY A 190 -13.99 -6.20 -23.02
C GLY A 190 -13.63 -4.76 -23.37
N ARG A 191 -14.63 -4.03 -23.85
CA ARG A 191 -14.55 -2.58 -24.10
C ARG A 191 -14.89 -1.81 -22.83
N TRP A 192 -14.26 -0.65 -22.63
CA TRP A 192 -14.55 0.29 -21.55
C TRP A 192 -14.29 1.73 -22.04
N PRO A 193 -15.09 2.74 -21.67
CA PRO A 193 -16.28 2.70 -20.79
C PRO A 193 -17.50 2.04 -21.46
N GLN A 194 -18.46 1.61 -20.64
CA GLN A 194 -19.75 1.05 -21.09
C GLN A 194 -20.89 1.83 -20.43
N ALA A 195 -21.90 2.21 -21.22
CA ALA A 195 -23.00 3.06 -20.77
C ALA A 195 -23.85 2.42 -19.65
N ASN A 196 -24.03 1.10 -19.69
CA ASN A 196 -24.82 0.33 -18.71
C ASN A 196 -23.98 -0.83 -18.15
N HIS A 197 -22.87 -0.52 -17.50
CA HIS A 197 -22.04 -1.55 -16.88
C HIS A 197 -22.66 -2.03 -15.57
N PHE A 198 -22.34 -3.27 -15.20
CA PHE A 198 -22.67 -3.80 -13.88
C PHE A 198 -21.68 -3.28 -12.85
N ILE A 199 -22.14 -3.08 -11.61
CA ILE A 199 -21.27 -2.80 -10.46
C ILE A 199 -21.48 -3.94 -9.46
N PRO A 200 -20.46 -4.81 -9.22
CA PRO A 200 -19.15 -4.80 -9.85
C PRO A 200 -19.16 -5.30 -11.31
N VAL A 201 -18.19 -4.86 -12.10
CA VAL A 201 -18.02 -5.21 -13.53
C VAL A 201 -17.68 -6.68 -13.73
N CYS A 202 -17.15 -7.33 -12.70
CA CYS A 202 -16.82 -8.74 -12.70
C CYS A 202 -17.35 -9.44 -11.46
N GLN A 203 -17.70 -10.70 -11.66
CA GLN A 203 -18.01 -11.62 -10.57
C GLN A 203 -16.76 -11.88 -9.72
N PRO A 204 -16.92 -12.27 -8.44
CA PRO A 204 -15.79 -12.66 -7.60
C PRO A 204 -14.94 -13.74 -8.29
N ALA A 205 -13.65 -13.47 -8.46
CA ALA A 205 -12.73 -14.42 -9.07
C ALA A 205 -12.64 -15.72 -8.26
N LYS A 206 -12.43 -16.84 -8.95
CA LYS A 206 -12.34 -18.16 -8.32
C LYS A 206 -10.91 -18.67 -8.40
N TRP A 207 -10.30 -18.90 -7.24
CA TRP A 207 -8.93 -19.39 -7.13
C TRP A 207 -8.90 -20.92 -7.00
N GLN A 208 -8.04 -21.57 -7.78
CA GLN A 208 -7.67 -22.98 -7.64
C GLN A 208 -6.22 -23.07 -7.16
N ARG A 209 -5.99 -23.92 -6.15
CA ARG A 209 -4.67 -24.05 -5.51
C ARG A 209 -3.67 -24.86 -6.33
N LEU A 210 -4.12 -25.97 -6.94
CA LEU A 210 -3.28 -26.92 -7.66
C LEU A 210 -3.92 -27.35 -8.98
N PRO A 211 -3.29 -27.09 -10.14
CA PRO A 211 -2.26 -26.06 -10.34
C PRO A 211 -2.80 -24.67 -9.97
N MET A 212 -1.92 -23.70 -9.71
CA MET A 212 -2.33 -22.36 -9.28
C MET A 212 -3.02 -21.63 -10.44
N ARG A 213 -4.35 -21.53 -10.38
CA ARG A 213 -5.20 -20.97 -11.42
C ARG A 213 -6.18 -19.97 -10.85
N VAL A 214 -6.61 -19.03 -11.69
CA VAL A 214 -7.69 -18.12 -11.34
C VAL A 214 -8.65 -17.94 -12.50
N THR A 215 -9.93 -18.07 -12.20
CA THR A 215 -11.02 -17.80 -13.13
C THR A 215 -11.60 -16.43 -12.86
N ILE A 216 -11.60 -15.57 -13.89
CA ILE A 216 -12.18 -14.22 -13.85
C ILE A 216 -13.33 -14.17 -14.86
N GLN A 217 -14.46 -13.62 -14.44
CA GLN A 217 -15.67 -13.55 -15.26
C GLN A 217 -16.25 -12.13 -15.24
N PRO A 218 -16.32 -11.43 -16.38
CA PRO A 218 -17.16 -10.24 -16.53
C PRO A 218 -18.60 -10.57 -16.17
N THR A 219 -19.29 -9.68 -15.47
CA THR A 219 -20.69 -9.89 -15.09
C THR A 219 -21.58 -10.07 -16.32
N SER A 220 -21.24 -9.45 -17.44
CA SER A 220 -21.95 -9.56 -18.72
C SER A 220 -21.31 -10.54 -19.72
N GLY A 221 -20.43 -11.44 -19.28
CA GLY A 221 -19.61 -12.25 -20.19
C GLY A 221 -19.20 -13.62 -19.64
N GLU A 222 -18.37 -14.28 -20.43
CA GLU A 222 -17.89 -15.63 -20.14
C GLU A 222 -16.69 -15.63 -19.20
N ALA A 223 -16.56 -16.73 -18.46
CA ALA A 223 -15.47 -16.92 -17.52
C ALA A 223 -14.20 -17.35 -18.27
N THR A 224 -13.07 -16.71 -17.98
CA THR A 224 -11.76 -17.09 -18.51
C THR A 224 -10.85 -17.52 -17.37
N THR A 225 -10.14 -18.63 -17.55
CA THR A 225 -9.19 -19.16 -16.55
C THR A 225 -7.76 -18.89 -16.97
N TYR A 226 -6.95 -18.43 -16.03
CA TYR A 226 -5.56 -18.10 -16.23
C TYR A 226 -4.68 -18.95 -15.32
N ASP A 227 -3.63 -19.54 -15.88
CA ASP A 227 -2.55 -20.15 -15.11
C ASP A 227 -1.68 -19.07 -14.49
N VAL A 228 -1.63 -19.03 -13.16
CA VAL A 228 -0.79 -18.11 -12.41
C VAL A 228 0.51 -18.83 -12.11
N LEU A 229 1.35 -18.97 -13.14
CA LEU A 229 2.72 -19.45 -12.98
C LEU A 229 3.61 -18.23 -12.77
N GLY A 230 4.55 -18.31 -11.82
CA GLY A 230 5.50 -17.23 -11.57
C GLY A 230 6.15 -16.78 -12.89
N SER A 231 5.93 -15.52 -13.27
CA SER A 231 6.48 -14.83 -14.45
C SER A 231 6.23 -15.40 -15.86
N SER A 232 5.42 -16.46 -16.06
CA SER A 232 5.01 -16.85 -17.43
C SER A 232 3.71 -17.66 -17.44
N SER A 233 2.59 -16.97 -17.56
CA SER A 233 1.29 -17.59 -17.87
C SER A 233 1.24 -17.96 -19.36
N LEU A 234 1.22 -19.26 -19.67
CA LEU A 234 0.81 -19.76 -20.98
C LEU A 234 -0.73 -19.66 -20.99
N VAL A 235 -1.28 -18.86 -21.90
CA VAL A 235 -2.71 -18.82 -22.14
C VAL A 235 -2.99 -19.85 -23.23
N GLU A 236 -3.75 -20.89 -22.90
CA GLU A 236 -4.38 -21.73 -23.91
C GLU A 236 -5.56 -20.93 -24.47
N GLU A 237 -5.31 -20.26 -25.59
CA GLU A 237 -6.35 -19.62 -26.39
C GLU A 237 -7.13 -20.77 -27.04
N GLY A 238 -8.39 -20.94 -26.65
CA GLY A 238 -9.28 -21.93 -27.26
C GLY A 238 -9.41 -21.64 -28.74
N ASP A 239 -8.80 -22.49 -29.54
CA ASP A 239 -8.90 -22.53 -30.99
C ASP A 239 -10.37 -22.80 -31.35
N ASN A 240 -11.14 -21.76 -31.65
CA ASN A 240 -12.40 -21.93 -32.36
C ASN A 240 -12.05 -22.20 -33.81
N SER A 241 -11.80 -23.46 -34.11
CA SER A 241 -11.77 -23.96 -35.47
C SER A 241 -13.16 -23.79 -36.07
N ASP A 242 -13.28 -22.86 -37.01
CA ASP A 242 -14.39 -22.80 -37.94
C ASP A 242 -14.47 -24.13 -38.71
N GLU A 243 -15.46 -24.96 -38.37
CA GLU A 243 -15.90 -26.06 -39.23
C GLU A 243 -17.37 -25.88 -39.60
N ASN A 244 -17.53 -25.50 -40.88
CA ASN A 244 -18.61 -25.80 -41.83
C ASN A 244 -19.83 -24.86 -41.92
#